data_AF-A0A3M1T7G8-F1
#
_entry.id   AF-A0A3M1T7G8-F1
#
_cell.length_a   1.000
_cell.length_b   1.000
_cell.length_c   1.000
_cell.angle_alpha   90.00
_cell.angle_beta   90.00
_cell.angle_gamma   90.00
#
_symmetry.space_group_name_H-M   'P 1'
#
loop_
_entity.id
_entity.type
_entity.pdbx_description
1 polymer ?
#
loop_
_entity_poly.entity_id
_entity_poly.type
_entity_poly.pdbx_seq_one_letter_code
_entity_poly.pdbx_strand_id
1 'polypeptide(L)'
;MRSPRRSRRKVFRPEETTWCVELLGERSGLFFYRYQRLRVERNGKRAWVREFSLRIDYDEDLRPTTKPRRLVRQRGRRLSPEEADAFWASLCALRLHRLADHQPCLDHVDPTALDPCRDAEGVPIAVLTGEEGPACLTLRAGRTGQGPQKRIVVERFRSPGPLRSTRKAPLASAVALIEPGLREAAAFNYRRSRPFLDTSAEFERLKRLNFLNLREFERRSLEALGALRDPAAVPFLTAELFAPDPQVRLQALEGLARIGYGPAASDVELVIDDEDPEVRERAREVLELLSDRV
;
A
#
# COMPACT_ATOMS: atom_id res chain seq x y z
N MET A 1 38.80 27.88 -16.75
CA MET A 1 37.75 27.42 -15.81
C MET A 1 36.38 27.66 -16.44
N ARG A 2 35.71 26.60 -16.92
CA ARG A 2 34.32 26.68 -17.40
C ARG A 2 33.40 26.30 -16.23
N SER A 3 32.58 27.23 -15.77
CA SER A 3 31.57 26.99 -14.73
C SER A 3 30.60 25.88 -15.18
N PRO A 4 30.19 24.94 -14.30
CA PRO A 4 29.26 23.91 -14.70
C PRO A 4 27.88 24.55 -14.90
N ARG A 5 27.32 24.39 -16.10
CA ARG A 5 25.93 24.74 -16.41
C ARG A 5 25.03 23.94 -15.47
N ARG A 6 24.48 24.60 -14.44
CA ARG A 6 23.36 24.08 -13.66
C ARG A 6 22.22 23.78 -14.64
N SER A 7 22.05 22.50 -14.96
CA SER A 7 20.85 21.97 -15.61
C SER A 7 19.64 22.54 -14.86
N ARG A 8 18.88 23.44 -15.52
CA ARG A 8 17.59 23.92 -15.02
C ARG A 8 16.65 22.71 -15.05
N ARG A 9 16.65 21.90 -13.98
CA ARG A 9 15.63 20.86 -13.73
C ARG A 9 14.26 21.55 -13.89
N LYS A 10 13.46 21.13 -14.88
CA LYS A 10 12.09 21.62 -15.12
C LYS A 10 11.31 21.48 -13.82
N VAL A 11 10.96 22.61 -13.20
CA VAL A 11 10.15 22.64 -11.98
C VAL A 11 8.77 22.11 -12.35
N PHE A 12 8.35 21.02 -11.71
CA PHE A 12 7.00 20.47 -11.84
C PHE A 12 5.99 21.55 -11.45
N ARG A 13 5.26 22.09 -12.45
CA ARG A 13 4.13 22.99 -12.29
C ARG A 13 2.91 22.27 -12.87
N PRO A 14 2.15 21.49 -12.09
CA PRO A 14 0.87 21.01 -12.59
C PRO A 14 0.01 22.24 -12.86
N GLU A 15 -0.77 22.20 -13.94
CA GLU A 15 -1.83 23.19 -14.14
C GLU A 15 -2.67 23.20 -12.85
N GLU A 16 -2.82 24.37 -12.21
CA GLU A 16 -3.37 24.51 -10.84
C GLU A 16 -4.74 23.84 -10.67
N THR A 17 -5.43 23.59 -11.79
CA THR A 17 -6.75 23.00 -11.86
C THR A 17 -6.78 21.48 -12.05
N THR A 18 -5.70 20.80 -12.43
CA THR A 18 -5.74 19.34 -12.68
C THR A 18 -4.52 18.61 -12.12
N TRP A 19 -4.74 17.83 -11.06
CA TRP A 19 -3.70 17.06 -10.40
C TRP A 19 -4.27 15.86 -9.65
N CYS A 20 -3.43 14.85 -9.44
CA CYS A 20 -3.72 13.72 -8.56
C CYS A 20 -2.56 13.55 -7.59
N VAL A 21 -2.91 13.35 -6.32
CA VAL A 21 -2.01 13.10 -5.21
C VAL A 21 -2.42 11.78 -4.58
N GLU A 22 -1.55 10.77 -4.65
CA GLU A 22 -1.73 9.54 -3.89
C GLU A 22 -0.75 9.51 -2.72
N LEU A 23 -1.26 9.24 -1.54
CA LEU A 23 -0.53 9.07 -0.29
C LEU A 23 -0.79 7.66 0.20
N LEU A 24 0.26 6.85 0.28
CA LEU A 24 0.19 5.53 0.91
C LEU A 24 0.74 5.64 2.32
N GLY A 25 0.27 4.80 3.22
CA GLY A 25 0.76 4.75 4.60
C GLY A 25 0.53 3.36 5.18
N GLU A 26 1.55 2.84 5.84
CA GLU A 26 1.56 1.51 6.44
C GLU A 26 1.97 1.63 7.90
N ARG A 27 1.23 0.95 8.78
CA ARG A 27 1.49 0.93 10.21
C ARG A 27 1.26 -0.48 10.72
N SER A 28 2.28 -1.06 11.33
CA SER A 28 2.20 -2.30 12.06
C SER A 28 2.50 -2.03 13.53
N GLY A 29 1.91 -2.83 14.39
CA GLY A 29 2.22 -2.93 15.80
C GLY A 29 2.05 -4.38 16.23
N LEU A 30 2.35 -4.67 17.50
CA LEU A 30 2.32 -6.04 18.02
C LEU A 30 1.00 -6.78 17.76
N PHE A 31 -0.14 -6.07 17.82
CA PHE A 31 -1.48 -6.65 17.68
C PHE A 31 -2.31 -6.00 16.58
N PHE A 32 -1.69 -5.27 15.66
CA PHE A 32 -2.44 -4.73 14.52
C PHE A 32 -1.58 -4.48 13.30
N TYR A 33 -2.23 -4.53 12.16
CA TYR A 33 -1.75 -4.05 10.89
C TYR A 33 -2.76 -3.08 10.29
N ARG A 34 -2.27 -1.98 9.72
CA ARG A 34 -3.08 -1.03 8.97
C ARG A 34 -2.32 -0.50 7.76
N TYR A 35 -2.89 -0.76 6.60
CA TYR A 35 -2.57 -0.04 5.38
C TYR A 35 -3.65 1.01 5.09
N GLN A 36 -3.22 2.17 4.60
CA GLN A 36 -4.07 3.28 4.21
C GLN A 36 -3.57 3.85 2.88
N ARG A 37 -4.49 4.00 1.94
CA ARG A 37 -4.28 4.80 0.73
C ARG A 37 -5.26 5.94 0.70
N LEU A 38 -4.73 7.15 0.63
CA LEU A 38 -5.48 8.37 0.40
C LEU A 38 -5.18 8.89 -1.01
N ARG A 39 -6.21 9.00 -1.84
CA ARG A 39 -6.11 9.56 -3.19
C ARG A 39 -6.92 10.85 -3.26
N VAL A 40 -6.23 11.96 -3.47
CA VAL A 40 -6.81 13.30 -3.62
C VAL A 40 -6.66 13.74 -5.05
N GLU A 41 -7.77 14.07 -5.70
CA GLU A 41 -7.77 14.41 -7.12
C GLU A 41 -8.52 15.70 -7.34
N ARG A 42 -8.00 16.53 -8.26
CA ARG A 42 -8.64 17.73 -8.76
C ARG A 42 -8.70 17.68 -10.28
N ASN A 43 -9.85 18.05 -10.83
CA ASN A 43 -10.07 18.24 -12.26
C ASN A 43 -10.96 19.47 -12.46
N GLY A 44 -10.36 20.58 -12.88
CA GLY A 44 -11.00 21.88 -12.92
C GLY A 44 -11.43 22.36 -11.53
N LYS A 45 -12.73 22.67 -11.41
CA LYS A 45 -13.39 23.09 -10.17
C LYS A 45 -13.84 21.92 -9.28
N ARG A 46 -13.66 20.67 -9.73
CA ARG A 46 -14.08 19.48 -8.98
C ARG A 46 -12.88 18.87 -8.30
N ALA A 47 -12.98 18.66 -6.99
CA ALA A 47 -11.98 17.94 -6.21
C ALA A 47 -12.64 16.90 -5.31
N TRP A 48 -11.98 15.77 -5.11
CA TRP A 48 -12.44 14.72 -4.22
C TRP A 48 -11.27 14.03 -3.56
N VAL A 49 -11.56 13.39 -2.43
CA VAL A 49 -10.64 12.51 -1.73
C VAL A 49 -11.30 11.15 -1.57
N ARG A 50 -10.52 10.09 -1.77
CA ARG A 50 -10.89 8.69 -1.53
C ARG A 50 -9.87 8.05 -0.60
N GLU A 51 -10.36 7.33 0.40
CA GLU A 51 -9.59 6.51 1.31
C GLU A 51 -9.91 5.04 1.04
N PHE A 52 -8.87 4.23 0.87
CA PHE A 52 -8.91 2.79 1.06
C PHE A 52 -8.12 2.47 2.34
N SER A 53 -8.65 1.61 3.19
CA SER A 53 -7.91 1.11 4.35
C SER A 53 -8.15 -0.38 4.53
N LEU A 54 -7.04 -1.11 4.64
CA LEU A 54 -6.99 -2.50 5.07
C LEU A 54 -6.55 -2.49 6.54
N ARG A 55 -7.32 -3.13 7.42
CA ARG A 55 -7.00 -3.24 8.84
C ARG A 55 -7.19 -4.68 9.32
N ILE A 56 -6.20 -5.18 10.04
CA ILE A 56 -6.23 -6.47 10.72
C ILE A 56 -5.79 -6.22 12.16
N ASP A 57 -6.60 -6.66 13.11
CA ASP A 57 -6.35 -6.64 14.54
C ASP A 57 -6.18 -8.10 14.98
N TYR A 58 -5.28 -8.34 15.95
CA TYR A 58 -4.92 -9.66 16.45
C TYR A 58 -5.18 -9.77 17.96
N ASP A 59 -5.33 -11.00 18.45
CA ASP A 59 -5.28 -11.30 19.89
C ASP A 59 -3.85 -11.62 20.36
N GLU A 60 -3.70 -12.04 21.61
CA GLU A 60 -2.41 -12.41 22.22
C GLU A 60 -1.77 -13.65 21.58
N ASP A 61 -2.57 -14.51 20.94
CA ASP A 61 -2.12 -15.68 20.17
C ASP A 61 -1.82 -15.33 18.71
N LEU A 62 -1.82 -14.04 18.34
CA LEU A 62 -1.65 -13.55 16.97
C LEU A 62 -2.71 -14.07 15.98
N ARG A 63 -3.91 -14.42 16.46
CA ARG A 63 -5.03 -14.81 15.60
C ARG A 63 -5.81 -13.58 15.13
N PRO A 64 -6.20 -13.48 13.85
CA PRO A 64 -6.99 -12.36 13.36
C PRO A 64 -8.36 -12.26 14.05
N THR A 65 -8.62 -11.15 14.73
CA THR A 65 -9.91 -10.86 15.41
C THR A 65 -10.80 -9.91 14.61
N THR A 66 -10.28 -9.34 13.51
CA THR A 66 -11.04 -8.41 12.68
C THR A 66 -12.16 -9.11 11.93
N LYS A 67 -13.40 -8.63 12.16
CA LYS A 67 -14.57 -9.12 11.43
C LYS A 67 -14.40 -8.85 9.92
N PRO A 68 -14.75 -9.80 9.01
CA PRO A 68 -14.59 -9.65 7.56
C PRO A 68 -15.09 -8.31 7.00
N ARG A 69 -16.28 -7.87 7.43
CA ARG A 69 -16.88 -6.58 7.00
C ARG A 69 -16.13 -5.32 7.45
N ARG A 70 -15.18 -5.45 8.38
CA ARG A 70 -14.38 -4.34 8.94
C ARG A 70 -12.94 -4.34 8.44
N LEU A 71 -12.54 -5.44 7.78
CA LEU A 71 -11.20 -5.65 7.24
C LEU A 71 -10.87 -4.58 6.20
N VAL A 72 -11.82 -4.31 5.29
CA VAL A 72 -11.72 -3.20 4.33
C VAL A 72 -12.67 -2.08 4.70
N ARG A 73 -12.15 -0.87 4.75
CA ARG A 73 -12.93 0.37 4.82
C ARG A 73 -12.60 1.24 3.64
N GLN A 74 -13.65 1.72 2.96
CA GLN A 74 -13.53 2.75 1.95
C GLN A 74 -14.33 3.98 2.37
N ARG A 75 -13.74 5.15 2.17
CA ARG A 75 -14.40 6.43 2.42
C ARG A 75 -14.13 7.38 1.27
N GLY A 76 -15.00 8.37 1.11
CA GLY A 76 -14.73 9.45 0.19
C GLY A 76 -15.58 10.67 0.49
N ARG A 77 -15.12 11.82 0.01
CA ARG A 77 -15.91 13.05 0.00
C ARG A 77 -15.47 13.96 -1.13
N ARG A 78 -16.38 14.85 -1.51
CA ARG A 78 -16.03 15.99 -2.35
C ARG A 78 -15.33 17.05 -1.50
N LEU A 79 -14.33 17.70 -2.07
CA LEU A 79 -13.66 18.86 -1.48
C LEU A 79 -14.22 20.14 -2.08
N SER A 80 -14.35 21.19 -1.27
CA SER A 80 -14.59 22.53 -1.79
C SER A 80 -13.36 23.04 -2.57
N PRO A 81 -13.51 24.04 -3.45
CA PRO A 81 -12.36 24.67 -4.10
C PRO A 81 -11.32 25.17 -3.09
N GLU A 82 -11.75 25.78 -1.99
CA GLU A 82 -10.90 26.32 -0.94
C GLU A 82 -10.13 25.23 -0.20
N GLU A 83 -10.77 24.09 0.11
CA GLU A 83 -10.09 22.93 0.71
C GLU A 83 -9.03 22.35 -0.23
N ALA A 84 -9.35 22.26 -1.53
CA ALA A 84 -8.42 21.76 -2.54
C ALA A 84 -7.22 22.70 -2.74
N ASP A 85 -7.47 24.01 -2.76
CA ASP A 85 -6.44 25.05 -2.84
C ASP A 85 -5.54 25.03 -1.60
N ALA A 86 -6.12 24.94 -0.39
CA ALA A 86 -5.37 24.86 0.86
C ALA A 86 -4.51 23.60 0.95
N PHE A 87 -5.05 22.44 0.54
CA PHE A 87 -4.29 21.19 0.48
C PHE A 87 -3.12 21.30 -0.50
N TRP A 88 -3.36 21.83 -1.71
CA TRP A 88 -2.33 22.01 -2.72
C TRP A 88 -1.24 23.00 -2.29
N ALA A 89 -1.63 24.11 -1.67
CA ALA A 89 -0.71 25.10 -1.12
C ALA A 89 0.16 24.50 0.00
N SER A 90 -0.43 23.68 0.87
CA SER A 90 0.29 22.95 1.91
C SER A 90 1.37 22.04 1.31
N LEU A 91 1.04 21.26 0.27
CA LEU A 91 2.00 20.42 -0.46
C LEU A 91 3.11 21.25 -1.13
N CYS A 92 2.77 22.39 -1.75
CA CYS A 92 3.77 23.28 -2.35
C CYS A 92 4.74 23.85 -1.30
N ALA A 93 4.23 24.20 -0.11
CA ALA A 93 5.03 24.72 1.00
C ALA A 93 6.05 23.70 1.52
N LEU A 94 5.81 22.40 1.35
CA LEU A 94 6.77 21.35 1.68
C LEU A 94 8.04 21.40 0.83
N ARG A 95 8.05 22.20 -0.24
CA ARG A 95 9.12 22.21 -1.24
C ARG A 95 9.45 20.77 -1.65
N LEU A 96 8.45 20.00 -2.08
CA LEU A 96 8.57 18.59 -2.48
C LEU A 96 9.73 18.30 -3.46
N HIS A 97 10.15 19.31 -4.24
CA HIS A 97 11.34 19.22 -5.09
C HIS A 97 12.67 19.13 -4.32
N ARG A 98 12.77 19.70 -3.11
CA ARG A 98 13.91 19.63 -2.19
C ARG A 98 13.80 18.47 -1.19
N LEU A 99 12.60 17.92 -0.98
CA LEU A 99 12.46 16.69 -0.19
C LEU A 99 13.25 15.54 -0.83
N ALA A 100 13.30 15.47 -2.16
CA ALA A 100 14.16 14.54 -2.88
C ALA A 100 15.68 14.75 -2.65
N ASP A 101 16.10 15.90 -2.10
CA ASP A 101 17.50 16.20 -1.77
C ASP A 101 17.87 15.80 -0.32
N HIS A 102 16.87 15.51 0.53
CA HIS A 102 17.05 15.20 1.97
C HIS A 102 16.28 13.96 2.44
N GLN A 103 15.58 13.28 1.53
CA GLN A 103 14.86 12.03 1.70
C GLN A 103 15.19 11.16 0.48
N PRO A 104 15.24 9.84 0.61
CA PRO A 104 15.49 8.97 -0.53
C PRO A 104 14.39 9.15 -1.58
N CYS A 105 14.73 9.82 -2.68
CA CYS A 105 13.96 9.74 -3.90
C CYS A 105 14.27 8.38 -4.52
N LEU A 106 13.25 7.57 -4.82
CA LEU A 106 13.48 6.24 -5.39
C LEU A 106 14.27 6.26 -6.69
N ASP A 107 14.13 7.33 -7.46
CA ASP A 107 14.91 7.55 -8.67
C ASP A 107 16.43 7.75 -8.40
N HIS A 108 16.87 7.80 -7.13
CA HIS A 108 18.21 8.21 -6.68
C HIS A 108 18.80 7.40 -5.49
N VAL A 109 18.19 6.30 -5.03
CA VAL A 109 18.74 5.46 -3.93
C VAL A 109 19.89 4.58 -4.42
N ASP A 110 20.91 4.38 -3.58
CA ASP A 110 22.02 3.46 -3.86
C ASP A 110 21.49 2.01 -3.99
N PRO A 111 21.70 1.34 -5.14
CA PRO A 111 21.22 -0.02 -5.39
C PRO A 111 21.72 -1.08 -4.39
N THR A 112 22.84 -0.82 -3.70
CA THR A 112 23.43 -1.73 -2.71
C THR A 112 22.82 -1.60 -1.32
N ALA A 113 22.13 -0.50 -1.05
CA ALA A 113 21.34 -0.28 0.17
C ALA A 113 19.88 -0.76 0.02
N LEU A 114 19.53 -1.29 -1.15
CA LEU A 114 18.25 -1.91 -1.45
C LEU A 114 18.29 -3.39 -1.01
N ASP A 115 17.13 -3.94 -0.67
CA ASP A 115 17.01 -5.36 -0.35
C ASP A 115 17.57 -6.21 -1.50
N PRO A 116 18.24 -7.35 -1.23
CA PRO A 116 18.83 -8.20 -2.27
C PRO A 116 17.83 -8.71 -3.31
N CYS A 117 16.53 -8.75 -3.02
CA CYS A 117 15.52 -9.15 -3.99
C CYS A 117 15.32 -8.10 -5.10
N ARG A 118 15.22 -8.61 -6.33
CA ARG A 118 15.05 -7.85 -7.56
C ARG A 118 13.66 -8.11 -8.15
N ASP A 119 13.09 -7.11 -8.83
CA ASP A 119 11.85 -7.29 -9.59
C ASP A 119 12.10 -8.12 -10.88
N ALA A 120 11.04 -8.35 -11.66
CA ALA A 120 11.09 -9.09 -12.92
C ALA A 120 12.03 -8.44 -13.97
N GLU A 121 12.31 -7.15 -13.81
CA GLU A 121 13.22 -6.35 -14.63
C GLU A 121 14.64 -6.24 -14.02
N GLY A 122 14.92 -6.93 -12.92
CA GLY A 122 16.23 -7.01 -12.29
C GLY A 122 16.62 -5.81 -11.43
N VAL A 123 15.67 -4.93 -11.09
CA VAL A 123 15.91 -3.71 -10.29
C VAL A 123 15.83 -4.06 -8.80
N PRO A 124 16.87 -3.73 -7.99
CA PRO A 124 16.82 -3.95 -6.55
C PRO A 124 15.75 -3.08 -5.89
N ILE A 125 15.12 -3.57 -4.83
CA ILE A 125 13.88 -2.98 -4.29
C ILE A 125 14.13 -2.44 -2.87
N ALA A 126 13.57 -1.27 -2.52
CA ALA A 126 13.96 -0.55 -1.29
C ALA A 126 13.45 -1.13 0.04
N VAL A 127 14.14 -0.73 1.11
CA VAL A 127 14.15 -1.30 2.47
C VAL A 127 13.00 -0.81 3.36
N LEU A 128 12.61 -1.69 4.28
CA LEU A 128 11.71 -1.51 5.42
C LEU A 128 12.14 -0.33 6.32
N THR A 129 11.35 0.76 6.39
CA THR A 129 11.68 1.92 7.24
C THR A 129 10.95 1.89 8.59
N GLY A 130 11.27 0.94 9.47
CA GLY A 130 10.92 0.97 10.90
C GLY A 130 9.42 0.93 11.26
N GLU A 131 9.11 1.23 12.53
CA GLU A 131 7.79 1.04 13.20
C GLU A 131 6.61 1.77 12.53
N GLU A 132 6.87 2.75 11.66
CA GLU A 132 5.87 3.46 10.87
C GLU A 132 6.41 3.59 9.44
N GLY A 133 5.82 2.84 8.52
CA GLY A 133 6.32 2.64 7.16
C GLY A 133 6.35 3.91 6.30
N PRO A 134 6.98 3.85 5.12
CA PRO A 134 7.16 5.01 4.27
C PRO A 134 5.83 5.49 3.72
N ALA A 135 5.59 6.81 3.74
CA ALA A 135 4.53 7.39 2.93
C ALA A 135 5.10 7.74 1.57
N CYS A 136 4.58 7.14 0.52
CA CYS A 136 4.95 7.57 -0.83
C CYS A 136 3.84 8.40 -1.46
N LEU A 137 4.29 9.56 -1.93
CA LEU A 137 3.53 10.60 -2.57
C LEU A 137 3.70 10.46 -4.08
N THR A 138 2.63 10.15 -4.79
CA THR A 138 2.62 10.21 -6.25
C THR A 138 1.93 11.49 -6.70
N LEU A 139 2.66 12.34 -7.41
CA LEU A 139 2.13 13.53 -8.08
C LEU A 139 1.98 13.24 -9.58
N ARG A 140 0.78 13.49 -10.11
CA ARG A 140 0.51 13.45 -11.56
C ARG A 140 -0.01 14.81 -12.02
N ALA A 141 0.60 15.35 -13.08
CA ALA A 141 0.08 16.52 -13.79
C ALA A 141 -0.81 16.07 -14.97
N GLY A 142 -1.88 16.79 -15.28
CA GLY A 142 -2.72 16.57 -16.46
C GLY A 142 -3.97 15.70 -16.23
N ARG A 143 -4.85 15.62 -17.23
CA ARG A 143 -6.06 14.79 -17.21
C ARG A 143 -5.67 13.31 -17.34
N THR A 144 -6.31 12.46 -16.53
CA THR A 144 -6.37 10.99 -16.70
C THR A 144 -5.01 10.30 -16.90
N GLY A 145 -4.22 10.17 -15.84
CA GLY A 145 -3.18 9.12 -15.71
C GLY A 145 -1.98 9.14 -16.68
N GLN A 146 -2.00 9.95 -17.75
CA GLN A 146 -1.06 9.92 -18.87
C GLN A 146 -0.05 11.09 -18.89
N GLY A 147 -0.06 11.97 -17.89
CA GLY A 147 0.94 13.04 -17.78
C GLY A 147 2.16 12.67 -16.93
N PRO A 148 3.19 13.55 -16.89
CA PRO A 148 4.42 13.28 -16.17
C PRO A 148 4.14 13.00 -14.69
N GLN A 149 4.65 11.86 -14.21
CA GLN A 149 4.51 11.39 -12.84
C GLN A 149 5.80 11.64 -12.07
N LYS A 150 5.69 12.13 -10.84
CA LYS A 150 6.79 12.16 -9.87
C LYS A 150 6.42 11.35 -8.63
N ARG A 151 7.29 10.42 -8.25
CA ARG A 151 7.15 9.59 -7.04
C ARG A 151 8.15 10.09 -6.00
N ILE A 152 7.69 10.29 -4.78
CA ILE A 152 8.53 10.76 -3.67
C ILE A 152 8.25 9.86 -2.48
N VAL A 153 9.28 9.16 -2.02
CA VAL A 153 9.22 8.39 -0.77
C VAL A 153 9.56 9.33 0.36
N VAL A 154 8.73 9.30 1.39
CA VAL A 154 8.97 10.05 2.62
C VAL A 154 9.12 9.03 3.73
N GLU A 155 10.35 8.93 4.23
CA GLU A 155 10.67 8.06 5.34
C GLU A 155 10.05 8.65 6.62
N ARG A 156 9.45 7.79 7.45
CA ARG A 156 8.90 8.13 8.78
C ARG A 156 7.65 9.02 8.75
N PHE A 157 6.59 8.57 8.09
CA PHE A 157 5.28 9.21 8.16
C PHE A 157 4.50 8.78 9.42
N ARG A 158 4.17 9.73 10.30
CA ARG A 158 3.23 9.53 11.41
C ARG A 158 1.82 9.92 10.98
N SER A 159 0.84 9.00 11.07
CA SER A 159 -0.57 9.41 11.00
C SER A 159 -0.86 10.47 12.07
N PRO A 160 -1.69 11.47 11.80
CA PRO A 160 -1.92 12.55 12.76
C PRO A 160 -2.59 12.01 14.04
N GLY A 161 -1.89 12.18 15.18
CA GLY A 161 -2.50 12.19 16.51
C GLY A 161 -3.09 13.58 16.82
N PRO A 162 -3.73 13.78 17.98
CA PRO A 162 -4.16 15.11 18.42
C PRO A 162 -2.94 16.06 18.43
N LEU A 163 -3.07 17.14 17.66
CA LEU A 163 -2.01 18.04 17.18
C LEU A 163 -0.88 18.32 18.19
N ARG A 164 0.31 17.74 17.98
CA ARG A 164 1.57 18.24 18.54
C ARG A 164 2.58 18.50 17.43
N SER A 165 2.74 19.78 17.12
CA SER A 165 3.78 20.39 16.26
C SER A 165 3.74 20.08 14.75
N THR A 166 3.24 21.05 13.98
CA THR A 166 3.19 21.07 12.51
C THR A 166 4.57 21.11 11.83
N ARG A 167 5.65 21.42 12.55
CA ARG A 167 7.01 21.51 11.96
C ARG A 167 7.71 20.16 11.77
N LYS A 168 7.32 19.11 12.51
CA LYS A 168 8.04 17.81 12.49
C LYS A 168 7.40 16.76 11.57
N ALA A 169 6.14 16.93 11.16
CA ALA A 169 5.40 15.97 10.34
C ALA A 169 4.53 16.70 9.30
N PRO A 170 5.14 17.22 8.23
CA PRO A 170 4.46 18.22 7.41
C PRO A 170 3.52 17.57 6.37
N LEU A 171 3.76 16.31 5.97
CA LEU A 171 2.75 15.50 5.26
C LEU A 171 1.54 15.18 6.13
N ALA A 172 1.74 14.86 7.42
CA ALA A 172 0.63 14.61 8.35
C ALA A 172 -0.25 15.85 8.50
N SER A 173 0.37 17.04 8.48
CA SER A 173 -0.33 18.32 8.50
C SER A 173 -1.17 18.53 7.23
N ALA A 174 -0.65 18.17 6.05
CA ALA A 174 -1.42 18.22 4.80
C ALA A 174 -2.60 17.24 4.81
N VAL A 175 -2.41 16.01 5.29
CA VAL A 175 -3.48 15.00 5.43
C VAL A 175 -4.55 15.47 6.42
N ALA A 176 -4.15 16.10 7.52
CA ALA A 176 -5.07 16.61 8.53
C ALA A 176 -6.03 17.69 8.01
N LEU A 177 -5.72 18.37 6.89
CA LEU A 177 -6.64 19.32 6.26
C LEU A 177 -7.90 18.64 5.69
N ILE A 178 -7.79 17.36 5.29
CA ILE A 178 -8.87 16.66 4.58
C ILE A 178 -9.46 15.49 5.36
N GLU A 179 -8.72 14.93 6.33
CA GLU A 179 -9.11 13.78 7.14
C GLU A 179 -10.35 13.99 8.04
N PRO A 180 -10.54 15.13 8.75
CA PRO A 180 -11.70 15.33 9.61
C PRO A 180 -13.03 15.14 8.85
N GLY A 181 -13.13 15.75 7.66
CA GLY A 181 -14.30 15.57 6.82
C GLY A 181 -14.48 14.13 6.31
N LEU A 182 -13.42 13.33 6.18
CA LEU A 182 -13.55 11.90 5.83
C LEU A 182 -14.14 11.08 6.98
N ARG A 183 -13.83 11.43 8.24
CA ARG A 183 -14.39 10.78 9.43
C ARG A 183 -15.88 11.08 9.56
N GLU A 184 -16.27 12.31 9.23
CA GLU A 184 -17.65 12.81 9.31
C GLU A 184 -18.50 12.48 8.07
N ALA A 185 -17.88 12.17 6.93
CA ALA A 185 -18.57 11.87 5.68
C ALA A 185 -19.40 10.58 5.78
N ALA A 186 -20.68 10.73 6.11
CA ALA A 186 -21.69 9.68 5.97
C ALA A 186 -22.15 9.49 4.51
N ALA A 187 -21.91 10.46 3.63
CA ALA A 187 -22.59 10.64 2.34
C ALA A 187 -21.95 9.92 1.13
N PHE A 188 -20.65 9.62 1.14
CA PHE A 188 -20.01 8.78 0.12
C PHE A 188 -19.54 7.46 0.74
N ASN A 189 -20.54 6.75 1.22
CA ASN A 189 -20.39 5.47 1.89
C ASN A 189 -20.57 4.40 0.83
N TYR A 190 -19.48 3.76 0.38
CA TYR A 190 -19.55 2.48 -0.32
C TYR A 190 -20.04 1.43 0.70
N ARG A 191 -21.30 1.54 1.20
CA ARG A 191 -21.92 0.60 2.16
C ARG A 191 -21.97 -0.84 1.66
N ARG A 192 -21.49 -1.08 0.44
CA ARG A 192 -21.17 -2.38 -0.13
C ARG A 192 -19.67 -2.47 -0.43
N SER A 193 -18.83 -2.19 0.57
CA SER A 193 -17.46 -2.71 0.58
C SER A 193 -17.59 -4.19 0.29
N ARG A 194 -16.88 -4.66 -0.73
CA ARG A 194 -16.78 -6.06 -1.09
C ARG A 194 -15.36 -6.44 -0.71
N PRO A 195 -15.10 -6.81 0.56
CA PRO A 195 -13.75 -6.87 1.10
C PRO A 195 -12.79 -7.68 0.25
N PHE A 196 -13.28 -8.75 -0.38
CA PHE A 196 -12.52 -9.55 -1.32
C PHE A 196 -12.11 -8.72 -2.54
N LEU A 197 -13.08 -8.25 -3.35
CA LEU A 197 -12.81 -7.49 -4.57
C LEU A 197 -11.98 -6.23 -4.32
N ASP A 198 -12.21 -5.57 -3.20
CA ASP A 198 -11.51 -4.35 -2.84
C ASP A 198 -10.05 -4.63 -2.44
N THR A 199 -9.81 -5.69 -1.64
CA THR A 199 -8.45 -6.11 -1.26
C THR A 199 -7.69 -6.65 -2.46
N SER A 200 -8.29 -7.51 -3.26
CA SER A 200 -7.62 -8.10 -4.43
C SER A 200 -7.28 -7.06 -5.49
N ALA A 201 -8.19 -6.12 -5.78
CA ALA A 201 -7.91 -5.02 -6.70
C ALA A 201 -6.78 -4.11 -6.20
N GLU A 202 -6.69 -3.85 -4.89
CA GLU A 202 -5.58 -3.07 -4.33
C GLU A 202 -4.26 -3.86 -4.38
N PHE A 203 -4.29 -5.16 -4.08
CA PHE A 203 -3.15 -6.07 -4.18
C PHE A 203 -2.55 -6.09 -5.60
N GLU A 204 -3.37 -6.38 -6.62
CA GLU A 204 -2.92 -6.36 -8.02
C GLU A 204 -2.41 -5.00 -8.47
N ARG A 205 -3.09 -3.92 -8.05
CA ARG A 205 -2.67 -2.56 -8.40
C ARG A 205 -1.27 -2.28 -7.87
N LEU A 206 -1.03 -2.64 -6.62
CA LEU A 206 0.23 -2.37 -5.95
C LEU A 206 1.37 -3.26 -6.47
N LYS A 207 1.10 -4.55 -6.74
CA LYS A 207 2.01 -5.44 -7.47
C LYS A 207 2.43 -4.84 -8.81
N ARG A 208 1.48 -4.40 -9.64
CA ARG A 208 1.76 -3.78 -10.95
C ARG A 208 2.55 -2.48 -10.88
N LEU A 209 2.41 -1.72 -9.80
CA LEU A 209 3.11 -0.45 -9.63
C LEU A 209 4.54 -0.62 -9.10
N ASN A 210 4.94 -1.87 -8.78
CA ASN A 210 6.17 -2.22 -8.08
C ASN A 210 6.47 -1.21 -6.96
N PHE A 211 5.44 -0.92 -6.17
CA PHE A 211 5.61 0.02 -5.08
C PHE A 211 6.46 -0.68 -4.03
N LEU A 212 7.70 -0.20 -3.82
CA LEU A 212 8.52 -0.43 -2.63
C LEU A 212 8.18 -1.68 -1.82
N ASN A 213 8.74 -2.84 -2.18
CA ASN A 213 8.77 -4.08 -1.38
C ASN A 213 7.63 -4.18 -0.37
N LEU A 214 6.42 -4.35 -0.89
CA LEU A 214 5.18 -4.46 -0.12
C LEU A 214 5.11 -5.74 0.70
N ARG A 215 6.21 -6.41 1.04
CA ARG A 215 6.19 -7.75 1.67
C ARG A 215 5.25 -7.82 2.84
N GLU A 216 5.27 -6.81 3.71
CA GLU A 216 4.33 -6.72 4.81
C GLU A 216 2.89 -6.54 4.30
N PHE A 217 2.61 -5.57 3.43
CA PHE A 217 1.29 -5.44 2.80
C PHE A 217 0.83 -6.67 2.01
N GLU A 218 1.71 -7.35 1.28
CA GLU A 218 1.45 -8.55 0.48
C GLU A 218 1.06 -9.67 1.42
N ARG A 219 1.91 -9.99 2.40
CA ARG A 219 1.62 -10.96 3.46
C ARG A 219 0.28 -10.67 4.13
N ARG A 220 0.05 -9.41 4.50
CA ARG A 220 -1.18 -8.99 5.19
C ARG A 220 -2.40 -8.98 4.26
N SER A 221 -2.20 -8.77 2.96
CA SER A 221 -3.25 -8.89 1.95
C SER A 221 -3.63 -10.35 1.72
N LEU A 222 -2.65 -11.26 1.63
CA LEU A 222 -2.90 -12.70 1.54
C LEU A 222 -3.58 -13.23 2.81
N GLU A 223 -3.12 -12.80 3.99
CA GLU A 223 -3.77 -13.09 5.26
C GLU A 223 -5.23 -12.60 5.28
N ALA A 224 -5.46 -11.39 4.78
CA ALA A 224 -6.80 -10.85 4.63
C ALA A 224 -7.66 -11.68 3.67
N LEU A 225 -7.15 -12.01 2.49
CA LEU A 225 -7.85 -12.84 1.51
C LEU A 225 -8.22 -14.22 2.11
N GLY A 226 -7.30 -14.84 2.86
CA GLY A 226 -7.57 -16.07 3.60
C GLY A 226 -8.63 -15.90 4.70
N ALA A 227 -8.57 -14.81 5.47
CA ALA A 227 -9.54 -14.50 6.52
C ALA A 227 -10.96 -14.23 5.97
N LEU A 228 -11.07 -13.79 4.72
CA LEU A 228 -12.36 -13.64 4.03
C LEU A 228 -12.97 -14.98 3.62
N ARG A 229 -12.16 -16.02 3.47
CA ARG A 229 -12.56 -17.39 3.10
C ARG A 229 -13.40 -17.46 1.81
N ASP A 230 -13.18 -16.53 0.89
CA ASP A 230 -13.83 -16.50 -0.42
C ASP A 230 -13.02 -17.36 -1.40
N PRO A 231 -13.60 -18.40 -2.03
CA PRO A 231 -12.90 -19.23 -3.01
C PRO A 231 -12.31 -18.43 -4.19
N ALA A 232 -12.84 -17.25 -4.49
CA ALA A 232 -12.29 -16.37 -5.51
C ALA A 232 -10.86 -15.87 -5.19
N ALA A 233 -10.39 -16.04 -3.94
CA ALA A 233 -9.01 -15.77 -3.55
C ALA A 233 -8.01 -16.86 -3.95
N VAL A 234 -8.46 -18.07 -4.30
CA VAL A 234 -7.55 -19.20 -4.62
C VAL A 234 -6.55 -18.84 -5.74
N PRO A 235 -6.95 -18.22 -6.87
CA PRO A 235 -5.99 -17.82 -7.91
C PRO A 235 -4.94 -16.81 -7.42
N PHE A 236 -5.30 -15.93 -6.48
CA PHE A 236 -4.37 -14.95 -5.90
C PHE A 236 -3.35 -15.63 -4.98
N LEU A 237 -3.80 -16.61 -4.19
CA LEU A 237 -2.95 -17.32 -3.25
C LEU A 237 -2.01 -18.30 -3.97
N THR A 238 -2.53 -19.07 -4.93
CA THR A 238 -1.74 -20.03 -5.73
C THR A 238 -0.64 -19.34 -6.53
N ALA A 239 -0.90 -18.15 -7.09
CA ALA A 239 0.13 -17.35 -7.76
C ALA A 239 1.31 -16.98 -6.84
N GLU A 240 1.05 -16.75 -5.56
CA GLU A 240 2.05 -16.32 -4.57
C GLU A 240 2.76 -17.50 -3.88
N LEU A 241 2.41 -18.76 -4.20
CA LEU A 241 3.18 -19.94 -3.79
C LEU A 241 4.59 -19.94 -4.38
N PHE A 242 4.83 -19.17 -5.45
CA PHE A 242 6.14 -19.07 -6.11
C PHE A 242 6.78 -17.70 -5.90
N ALA A 243 6.31 -16.94 -4.91
CA ALA A 243 6.91 -15.65 -4.58
C ALA A 243 8.37 -15.83 -4.14
N PRO A 244 9.28 -14.89 -4.48
CA PRO A 244 10.69 -14.99 -4.11
C PRO A 244 10.92 -14.96 -2.59
N ASP A 245 10.02 -14.33 -1.83
CA ASP A 245 10.09 -14.28 -0.37
C ASP A 245 9.37 -15.49 0.26
N PRO A 246 10.05 -16.35 1.04
CA PRO A 246 9.43 -17.51 1.69
C PRO A 246 8.29 -17.12 2.64
N GLN A 247 8.34 -15.94 3.26
CA GLN A 247 7.28 -15.47 4.15
C GLN A 247 6.00 -15.12 3.39
N VAL A 248 6.10 -14.72 2.12
CA VAL A 248 4.92 -14.54 1.25
C VAL A 248 4.35 -15.91 0.86
N ARG A 249 5.21 -16.87 0.51
CA ARG A 249 4.80 -18.26 0.21
C ARG A 249 4.06 -18.91 1.40
N LEU A 250 4.59 -18.76 2.61
CA LEU A 250 3.93 -19.23 3.84
C LEU A 250 2.52 -18.64 4.04
N GLN A 251 2.37 -17.34 3.76
CA GLN A 251 1.06 -16.68 3.88
C GLN A 251 0.08 -17.11 2.79
N ALA A 252 0.56 -17.42 1.59
CA ALA A 252 -0.24 -18.03 0.55
C ALA A 252 -0.78 -19.40 0.99
N LEU A 253 0.09 -20.27 1.52
CA LEU A 253 -0.29 -21.59 2.07
C LEU A 253 -1.32 -21.47 3.20
N GLU A 254 -1.09 -20.58 4.17
CA GLU A 254 -2.02 -20.32 5.27
C GLU A 254 -3.39 -19.83 4.76
N GLY A 255 -3.40 -18.95 3.75
CA GLY A 255 -4.63 -18.50 3.11
C GLY A 255 -5.41 -19.64 2.45
N LEU A 256 -4.72 -20.53 1.73
CA LEU A 256 -5.33 -21.70 1.10
C LEU A 256 -5.91 -22.67 2.13
N ALA A 257 -5.21 -22.92 3.24
CA ALA A 257 -5.67 -23.76 4.33
C ALA A 257 -6.96 -23.22 4.98
N ARG A 258 -7.03 -21.90 5.20
CA ARG A 258 -8.22 -21.23 5.75
C ARG A 258 -9.43 -21.31 4.81
N ILE A 259 -9.21 -21.18 3.51
CA ILE A 259 -10.28 -21.36 2.51
C ILE A 259 -10.72 -22.83 2.50
N GLY A 260 -9.76 -23.77 2.47
CA GLY A 260 -10.04 -25.20 2.44
C GLY A 260 -10.56 -25.71 1.10
N TYR A 261 -10.11 -25.11 -0.01
CA TYR A 261 -10.54 -25.49 -1.35
C TYR A 261 -9.70 -26.66 -1.87
N GLY A 262 -10.24 -27.88 -1.77
CA GLY A 262 -9.56 -29.13 -2.14
C GLY A 262 -8.82 -29.09 -3.49
N PRO A 263 -9.38 -28.52 -4.57
CA PRO A 263 -8.68 -28.47 -5.86
C PRO A 263 -7.35 -27.69 -5.86
N ALA A 264 -7.11 -26.82 -4.88
CA ALA A 264 -5.83 -26.13 -4.71
C ALA A 264 -4.69 -27.08 -4.26
N ALA A 265 -4.99 -28.33 -3.87
CA ALA A 265 -3.96 -29.30 -3.48
C ALA A 265 -2.91 -29.52 -4.59
N SER A 266 -3.35 -29.56 -5.85
CA SER A 266 -2.42 -29.72 -6.98
C SER A 266 -1.41 -28.56 -7.12
N ASP A 267 -1.80 -27.33 -6.75
CA ASP A 267 -0.88 -26.19 -6.72
C ASP A 267 0.06 -26.27 -5.52
N VAL A 268 -0.42 -26.75 -4.36
CA VAL A 268 0.40 -26.90 -3.15
C VAL A 268 1.43 -28.03 -3.28
N GLU A 269 1.11 -29.10 -4.02
CA GLU A 269 2.05 -30.19 -4.34
C GLU A 269 3.32 -29.68 -5.02
N LEU A 270 3.26 -28.56 -5.75
CA LEU A 270 4.42 -27.99 -6.45
C LEU A 270 5.45 -27.35 -5.50
N VAL A 271 5.12 -27.14 -4.22
CA VAL A 271 5.99 -26.48 -3.24
C VAL A 271 6.33 -27.36 -2.01
N ILE A 272 6.05 -28.66 -2.08
CA ILE A 272 6.40 -29.61 -0.98
C ILE A 272 7.91 -29.80 -0.79
N ASP A 273 8.67 -29.56 -1.85
CA ASP A 273 10.13 -29.62 -1.90
C ASP A 273 10.77 -28.23 -2.04
N ASP A 274 10.05 -27.19 -1.58
CA ASP A 274 10.55 -25.80 -1.52
C ASP A 274 11.94 -25.71 -0.86
N GLU A 275 12.76 -24.75 -1.27
CA GLU A 275 14.10 -24.54 -0.70
C GLU A 275 14.05 -24.20 0.81
N ASP A 276 13.00 -23.49 1.23
CA ASP A 276 12.81 -23.06 2.60
C ASP A 276 12.18 -24.18 3.45
N PRO A 277 12.83 -24.61 4.55
CA PRO A 277 12.32 -25.69 5.39
C PRO A 277 10.94 -25.44 6.00
N GLU A 278 10.62 -24.20 6.37
CA GLU A 278 9.33 -23.84 6.96
C GLU A 278 8.22 -23.93 5.91
N VAL A 279 8.52 -23.50 4.68
CA VAL A 279 7.58 -23.64 3.55
C VAL A 279 7.28 -25.10 3.25
N ARG A 280 8.31 -25.99 3.25
CA ARG A 280 8.10 -27.43 3.02
C ARG A 280 7.22 -28.07 4.08
N GLU A 281 7.47 -27.77 5.35
CA GLU A 281 6.69 -28.31 6.47
C GLU A 281 5.23 -27.86 6.35
N ARG A 282 5.01 -26.55 6.17
CA ARG A 282 3.67 -25.99 6.00
C ARG A 282 2.96 -26.53 4.77
N ALA A 283 3.64 -26.72 3.64
CA ALA A 283 3.02 -27.27 2.43
C ALA A 283 2.43 -28.67 2.68
N ARG A 284 3.15 -29.54 3.42
CA ARG A 284 2.66 -30.88 3.78
C ARG A 284 1.43 -30.80 4.70
N GLU A 285 1.47 -29.96 5.73
CA GLU A 285 0.33 -29.74 6.62
C GLU A 285 -0.91 -29.27 5.85
N VAL A 286 -0.73 -28.35 4.90
CA VAL A 286 -1.84 -27.85 4.08
C VAL A 286 -2.40 -28.92 3.15
N LEU A 287 -1.55 -29.78 2.57
CA LEU A 287 -2.03 -30.90 1.74
C LEU A 287 -2.88 -31.88 2.53
N GLU A 288 -2.48 -32.23 3.75
CA GLU A 288 -3.28 -33.07 4.64
C GLU A 288 -4.64 -32.42 4.91
N LEU A 289 -4.66 -31.13 5.26
CA LEU A 289 -5.90 -30.38 5.51
C LEU A 289 -6.83 -30.26 4.29
N LEU A 290 -6.28 -30.19 3.08
CA LEU A 290 -7.05 -30.09 1.83
C LEU A 290 -7.55 -31.47 1.36
N SER A 291 -6.79 -32.53 1.61
CA SER A 291 -7.16 -33.91 1.26
C SER A 291 -8.32 -34.43 2.09
N ASP A 292 -8.40 -34.03 3.37
CA ASP A 292 -9.51 -34.38 4.27
C ASP A 292 -10.86 -33.71 3.93
N ARG A 293 -10.88 -32.80 2.93
CA ARG A 293 -12.04 -31.97 2.57
C ARG A 293 -12.59 -32.23 1.15
N VAL A 294 -12.15 -33.32 0.50
CA VAL A 294 -12.62 -33.81 -0.81
C VAL A 294 -13.81 -34.76 -0.63
#